data_AF-A0A8T4N5I2-F1
#
_entry.id   AF-A0A8T4N5I2-F1
#
_cell.length_a   1.000
_cell.length_b   1.000
_cell.length_c   1.000
_cell.angle_alpha   90.00
_cell.angle_beta   90.00
_cell.angle_gamma   90.00
#
_symmetry.space_group_name_H-M   'P 1'
#
loop_
_entity.id
_entity.type
_entity.pdbx_description
1 polymer ?
#
loop_
_entity_poly.entity_id
_entity_poly.type
_entity_poly.pdbx_seq_one_letter_code
_entity_poly.pdbx_strand_id
1 'polypeptide(L)'
;KGWYNKTLNSKNINKLKLNKIGIVFIDCDTYSSAKLVLDFIGPLLKEEAILCFDDWKLNDLDIKEMGEYKAFNEFLDKNPQLQAEEIKSYNRKSKSFLIKPIKNNI
;
A
#
# COMPACT_ATOMS: atom_id res chain seq x y z
N LYS A 1 5.23 -13.25 16.72
CA LYS A 1 5.29 -14.17 15.54
C LYS A 1 3.92 -14.18 14.87
N GLY A 2 3.86 -14.10 13.54
CA GLY A 2 2.61 -14.08 12.80
C GLY A 2 2.86 -14.14 11.29
N TRP A 3 1.88 -14.65 10.54
CA TRP A 3 1.87 -14.67 9.08
C TRP A 3 0.86 -13.64 8.59
N TYR A 4 1.18 -12.92 7.51
CA TYR A 4 0.38 -11.78 7.03
C TYR A 4 -1.08 -12.21 6.78
N ASN A 5 -1.28 -13.33 6.10
CA ASN A 5 -2.61 -13.91 5.85
C ASN A 5 -3.40 -14.31 7.10
N LYS A 6 -2.73 -14.45 8.26
CA LYS A 6 -3.38 -14.77 9.55
C LYS A 6 -3.61 -13.53 10.42
N THR A 7 -2.88 -12.44 10.20
CA THR A 7 -2.92 -11.26 11.07
C THR A 7 -3.49 -10.02 10.41
N LEU A 8 -3.37 -9.87 9.09
CA LEU A 8 -3.94 -8.78 8.32
C LEU A 8 -5.39 -9.11 7.95
N ASN A 9 -6.28 -8.99 8.94
CA ASN A 9 -7.70 -9.26 8.77
C ASN A 9 -8.57 -8.27 9.56
N SER A 10 -9.85 -8.20 9.19
CA SER A 10 -10.82 -7.27 9.78
C SER A 10 -10.99 -7.44 11.29
N LYS A 11 -10.78 -8.67 11.83
CA LYS A 11 -10.83 -8.90 13.29
C LYS A 11 -9.75 -8.09 14.01
N ASN A 12 -8.56 -8.00 13.44
CA ASN A 12 -7.47 -7.21 14.02
C ASN A 12 -7.65 -5.70 13.79
N ILE A 13 -8.24 -5.26 12.68
CA ILE A 13 -8.66 -3.85 12.49
C ILE A 13 -9.53 -3.42 13.68
N ASN A 14 -10.58 -4.20 13.97
CA ASN A 14 -11.53 -3.89 15.05
C ASN A 14 -10.88 -3.97 16.42
N LYS A 15 -10.09 -5.02 16.68
CA LYS A 15 -9.41 -5.21 17.97
C LYS A 15 -8.45 -4.06 18.29
N LEU A 16 -7.73 -3.57 17.29
CA LEU A 16 -6.76 -2.49 17.43
C LEU A 16 -7.39 -1.10 17.26
N LYS A 17 -8.69 -1.03 16.93
CA LYS A 17 -9.43 0.22 16.65
C LYS A 17 -8.74 1.07 15.58
N LEU A 18 -8.18 0.43 14.56
CA LEU A 18 -7.55 1.13 13.44
C LEU A 18 -8.64 1.79 12.60
N ASN A 19 -8.69 3.12 12.62
CA ASN A 19 -9.69 3.91 11.92
C ASN A 19 -9.08 4.94 10.95
N LYS A 20 -7.79 5.22 11.07
CA LYS A 20 -7.06 6.19 10.26
C LYS A 20 -5.62 5.72 10.05
N ILE A 21 -5.10 6.00 8.86
CA ILE A 21 -3.72 5.76 8.48
C ILE A 21 -3.10 7.10 8.11
N GLY A 22 -1.97 7.44 8.72
CA GLY A 22 -1.15 8.59 8.30
C GLY A 22 -0.03 8.16 7.36
N ILE A 23 0.69 7.10 7.73
CA ILE A 23 1.78 6.54 6.93
C ILE A 23 1.82 5.02 7.07
N VAL A 24 2.18 4.32 6.00
CA VAL A 24 2.47 2.88 5.99
C VAL A 24 3.81 2.65 5.33
N PHE A 25 4.71 1.96 6.02
CA PHE A 25 5.90 1.38 5.41
C PHE A 25 5.60 -0.07 5.04
N ILE A 26 5.75 -0.36 3.75
CA ILE A 26 5.61 -1.68 3.14
C ILE A 26 7.04 -2.09 2.80
N ASP A 27 7.56 -2.97 3.63
CA ASP A 27 8.92 -3.50 3.55
C ASP A 27 8.77 -5.03 3.50
N CYS A 28 8.34 -5.51 2.33
CA CYS A 28 8.17 -6.94 2.12
C CYS A 28 8.62 -7.33 0.72
N ASP A 29 9.57 -8.27 0.64
CA ASP A 29 10.26 -8.61 -0.61
C ASP A 29 9.34 -9.18 -1.71
N THR A 30 8.11 -9.60 -1.38
CA THR A 30 7.25 -10.37 -2.28
C THR A 30 5.92 -9.70 -2.61
N TYR A 31 5.48 -9.91 -3.86
CA TYR A 31 4.15 -9.52 -4.34
C TYR A 31 3.02 -9.99 -3.40
N SER A 32 3.06 -11.26 -2.97
CA SER A 32 1.98 -11.84 -2.16
C SER A 32 1.82 -11.16 -0.81
N SER A 33 2.94 -10.78 -0.17
CA SER A 33 2.93 -10.03 1.09
C SER A 33 2.43 -8.61 0.88
N ALA A 34 2.94 -7.91 -0.13
CA ALA A 34 2.55 -6.53 -0.44
C ALA A 34 1.05 -6.44 -0.75
N LYS A 35 0.53 -7.38 -1.55
CA LYS A 35 -0.89 -7.48 -1.85
C LYS A 35 -1.74 -7.65 -0.59
N LEU A 36 -1.34 -8.52 0.34
CA LEU A 36 -2.06 -8.72 1.60
C LEU A 36 -2.07 -7.46 2.47
N VAL A 37 -0.98 -6.68 2.47
CA VAL A 37 -0.93 -5.38 3.16
C VAL A 37 -1.90 -4.39 2.51
N LEU A 38 -1.84 -4.26 1.19
CA LEU A 38 -2.66 -3.32 0.43
C LEU A 38 -4.16 -3.62 0.57
N ASP A 39 -4.55 -4.89 0.43
CA ASP A 39 -5.94 -5.33 0.64
C ASP A 39 -6.42 -5.03 2.07
N PHE A 40 -5.54 -5.16 3.07
CA PHE A 40 -5.86 -4.89 4.46
C PHE A 40 -6.01 -3.41 4.77
N ILE A 41 -5.13 -2.55 4.24
CA ILE A 41 -5.19 -1.11 4.49
C ILE A 41 -6.20 -0.38 3.60
N GLY A 42 -6.57 -0.94 2.44
CA GLY A 42 -7.48 -0.31 1.47
C GLY A 42 -8.75 0.30 2.10
N PRO A 43 -9.52 -0.47 2.91
CA PRO A 43 -10.73 0.05 3.57
C PRO A 43 -10.48 1.17 4.61
N LEU A 44 -9.22 1.38 5.03
CA LEU A 44 -8.82 2.38 6.02
C LEU A 44 -8.31 3.69 5.38
N LEU A 45 -8.07 3.71 4.06
CA LEU A 45 -7.60 4.87 3.30
C LEU A 45 -8.77 5.82 2.96
N LYS A 46 -9.42 6.33 4.01
CA LYS A 46 -10.56 7.27 3.93
C LYS A 46 -10.14 8.74 3.91
N GLU A 47 -8.89 8.99 4.25
CA GLU A 47 -8.24 10.29 4.25
C GLU A 47 -6.88 10.16 3.57
N GLU A 48 -6.17 11.28 3.44
CA GLU A 48 -4.83 11.29 2.87
C GLU A 48 -3.86 10.48 3.72
N ALA A 49 -3.05 9.66 3.06
CA ALA A 49 -2.04 8.82 3.71
C ALA A 49 -0.80 8.67 2.83
N ILE A 50 0.36 8.47 3.45
CA ILE A 50 1.59 8.17 2.74
C ILE A 50 1.80 6.65 2.70
N LEU A 51 2.04 6.09 1.52
CA LEU A 51 2.51 4.72 1.36
C LEU A 51 3.96 4.74 0.90
N CYS A 52 4.82 3.98 1.59
CA CYS A 52 6.22 3.81 1.28
C CYS A 52 6.47 2.33 0.96
N PHE A 53 7.15 2.05 -0.15
CA PHE A 53 7.51 0.73 -0.65
C PHE A 53 9.04 0.62 -0.65
N ASP A 54 9.64 -0.30 0.11
CA ASP A 54 11.12 -0.39 0.24
C ASP A 54 11.79 -0.99 -0.99
N ASP A 55 11.15 -1.98 -1.62
CA ASP A 55 11.74 -2.83 -2.65
C ASP A 55 11.17 -2.61 -4.05
N TRP A 56 10.53 -1.47 -4.27
CA TRP A 56 9.88 -1.11 -5.54
C TRP A 56 10.77 -1.36 -6.79
N LYS A 57 12.05 -0.99 -6.74
CA LYS A 57 13.04 -1.20 -7.83
C LYS A 57 14.12 -2.22 -7.48
N LEU A 58 13.94 -3.04 -6.44
CA LEU A 58 14.91 -4.07 -6.14
C LEU A 58 15.01 -5.01 -7.36
N ASN A 59 16.22 -5.28 -7.86
CA ASN A 59 16.44 -6.17 -9.01
C ASN A 59 15.55 -5.88 -10.25
N ASP A 60 15.27 -4.60 -10.52
CA ASP A 60 14.44 -4.13 -11.65
C ASP A 60 13.00 -4.67 -11.61
N LEU A 61 12.45 -4.89 -10.41
CA LEU A 61 11.07 -5.39 -10.23
C LEU A 61 10.02 -4.48 -10.86
N ASP A 62 10.24 -3.16 -10.90
CA ASP A 62 9.34 -2.20 -11.56
C ASP A 62 9.33 -2.40 -13.08
N ILE A 63 10.51 -2.56 -13.69
CA ILE A 63 10.65 -2.85 -15.13
C ILE A 63 10.06 -4.22 -15.49
N LYS A 64 10.18 -5.19 -14.58
CA LYS A 64 9.62 -6.55 -14.75
C LYS A 64 8.14 -6.64 -14.41
N GLU A 65 7.53 -5.57 -13.91
CA GLU A 65 6.16 -5.53 -13.43
C GLU A 65 5.86 -6.62 -12.37
N MET A 66 6.71 -6.71 -11.36
CA MET A 66 6.65 -7.74 -10.29
C MET A 66 6.68 -7.12 -8.89
N GLY A 67 6.60 -7.96 -7.86
CA GLY A 67 6.80 -7.53 -6.46
C GLY A 67 5.79 -6.48 -5.99
N GLU A 68 6.29 -5.52 -5.21
CA GLU A 68 5.53 -4.39 -4.68
C GLU A 68 4.95 -3.50 -5.78
N TYR A 69 5.69 -3.28 -6.88
CA TYR A 69 5.22 -2.54 -8.05
C TYR A 69 3.91 -3.13 -8.58
N LYS A 70 3.90 -4.44 -8.84
CA LYS A 70 2.72 -5.12 -9.37
C LYS A 70 1.55 -5.05 -8.40
N ALA A 71 1.82 -5.31 -7.13
CA ALA A 71 0.78 -5.30 -6.09
C ALA A 71 0.11 -3.93 -5.96
N PHE A 72 0.89 -2.86 -6.03
CA PHE A 72 0.37 -1.49 -5.94
C PHE A 72 -0.45 -1.08 -7.16
N ASN A 73 0.01 -1.38 -8.38
CA ASN A 73 -0.76 -1.06 -9.58
C ASN A 73 -2.11 -1.81 -9.60
N GLU A 74 -2.11 -3.12 -9.31
CA GLU A 74 -3.36 -3.88 -9.17
C GLU A 74 -4.27 -3.33 -8.05
N PHE A 75 -3.68 -2.81 -6.98
CA PHE A 75 -4.42 -2.19 -5.89
C PHE A 75 -5.11 -0.89 -6.34
N LEU A 76 -4.42 -0.02 -7.08
CA LEU A 76 -5.01 1.19 -7.63
C LEU A 76 -6.11 0.88 -8.65
N ASP A 77 -5.90 -0.10 -9.54
CA ASP A 77 -6.92 -0.54 -10.51
C ASP A 77 -8.21 -1.00 -9.82
N LYS A 78 -8.09 -1.68 -8.68
CA LYS A 78 -9.23 -2.16 -7.87
C LYS A 78 -9.87 -1.06 -7.01
N ASN A 79 -9.19 0.07 -6.84
CA ASN A 79 -9.63 1.17 -6.00
C ASN A 79 -9.64 2.49 -6.79
N PRO A 80 -10.49 2.62 -7.82
CA PRO A 80 -10.55 3.81 -8.67
C PRO A 80 -10.98 5.08 -7.91
N GLN A 81 -11.50 4.95 -6.69
CA GLN A 81 -11.77 6.07 -5.78
C GLN A 81 -10.51 6.66 -5.12
N LEU A 82 -9.34 6.04 -5.32
CA LEU A 82 -8.07 6.51 -4.79
C LEU A 82 -7.18 7.04 -5.93
N GLN A 83 -6.49 8.15 -5.65
CA GLN A 83 -5.44 8.68 -6.49
C GLN A 83 -4.10 8.54 -5.76
N ALA A 84 -3.05 8.16 -6.50
CA ALA A 84 -1.69 8.17 -6.01
C ALA A 84 -0.90 9.31 -6.66
N GLU A 85 -0.27 10.13 -5.84
CA GLU A 85 0.69 11.16 -6.26
C GLU A 85 2.08 10.72 -5.80
N GLU A 86 3.02 10.61 -6.74
CA GLU A 86 4.40 10.30 -6.38
C GLU A 86 5.02 11.44 -5.57
N ILE A 87 5.67 11.08 -4.46
CA ILE A 87 6.44 12.01 -3.63
C ILE A 87 7.90 11.57 -3.51
N LYS A 88 8.74 12.43 -2.93
CA LYS A 88 10.16 12.13 -2.73
C LYS A 88 10.32 10.82 -1.95
N SER A 89 10.98 9.86 -2.58
CA SER A 89 11.32 8.57 -1.99
C SER A 89 12.63 8.68 -1.18
N TYR A 90 12.79 7.81 -0.19
CA TYR A 90 13.90 7.91 0.77
C TYR A 90 15.20 7.24 0.30
N ASN A 91 15.16 6.37 -0.72
CA ASN A 91 16.34 5.81 -1.35
C ASN A 91 16.08 5.52 -2.85
N ARG A 92 17.09 5.01 -3.57
CA ARG A 92 17.01 4.75 -5.02
C ARG A 92 16.10 3.57 -5.40
N LYS A 93 15.96 2.60 -4.50
CA LYS A 93 15.17 1.37 -4.70
C LYS A 93 13.72 1.54 -4.25
N SER A 94 13.48 2.45 -3.31
CA SER A 94 12.15 2.67 -2.75
C SER A 94 11.29 3.58 -3.61
N LYS A 95 9.99 3.55 -3.31
CA LYS A 95 9.00 4.45 -3.88
C LYS A 95 8.03 4.91 -2.82
N SER A 96 7.65 6.19 -2.85
CA SER A 96 6.69 6.77 -1.92
C SER A 96 5.59 7.50 -2.66
N PHE A 97 4.36 7.33 -2.18
CA PHE A 97 3.17 7.95 -2.76
C PHE A 97 2.33 8.60 -1.67
N LEU A 98 1.81 9.78 -1.97
CA LEU A 98 0.67 10.36 -1.27
C LEU A 98 -0.61 9.82 -1.89
N ILE A 99 -1.38 9.08 -1.09
CA ILE A 99 -2.68 8.53 -1.49
C ILE A 99 -3.77 9.50 -1.06
N LYS A 100 -4.65 9.86 -1.99
CA LYS A 100 -5.79 10.76 -1.76
C LYS A 100 -7.09 10.09 -2.21
N PRO A 101 -8.14 10.06 -1.38
CA PRO A 101 -9.47 9.76 -1.85
C PRO A 101 -9.91 10.83 -2.86
N ILE A 102 -10.45 10.41 -4.00
CA ILE A 102 -11.06 11.31 -4.98
C ILE A 102 -12.33 11.87 -4.35
N LYS A 103 -12.34 13.19 -4.14
CA LYS A 103 -13.55 13.89 -3.69
C LYS A 103 -14.43 14.13 -4.91
N ASN A 104 -15.57 13.42 -4.97
CA ASN A 104 -16.63 13.80 -5.89
C ASN A 104 -17.23 15.10 -5.36
N ASN A 105 -16.91 16.22 -6.00
CA ASN A 105 -17.63 17.47 -5.80
C ASN A 105 -19.02 17.30 -6.44
N ILE A 106 -20.01 16.88 -5.65
CA ILE A 106 -21.43 17.04 -5.98
C ILE A 106 -21.88 18.38 -5.43
#